data_AF-A0A7S3F2Z5-F1
#
_entry.id   AF-A0A7S3F2Z5-F1
#
_cell.length_a   1.000
_cell.length_b   1.000
_cell.length_c   1.000
_cell.angle_alpha   90.00
_cell.angle_beta   90.00
_cell.angle_gamma   90.00
#
_symmetry.space_group_name_H-M   'P 1'
#
loop_
_entity.id
_entity.type
_entity.pdbx_description
1 polymer ?
#
loop_
_entity_poly.entity_id
_entity_poly.type
_entity_poly.pdbx_seq_one_letter_code
_entity_poly.pdbx_strand_id
1 'polypeptide(L)'
;ELLLPDHFTPEMNGVRTDTGVLEEVLQEHPSLSDLLPLFRESGFEFSVISTQWFLLAFLNALPSETTLRVWDLFFSFGPRALFAAALGTLQLLAPTLRAADGFEQIYMSLKDVHAASLNSDVFVRWLLPELREIDAPRLERLRSVHLRAVLRENEQREAARRAYAAKDAARKQGQQRSKRALTLQEHPTSWIARVVRGAL
;
A
#
# COMPACT_ATOMS: atom_id res chain seq x y z
N GLU A 1 2.17 -10.57 16.00
CA GLU A 1 2.18 -9.12 15.73
C GLU A 1 0.92 -8.49 16.34
N LEU A 2 0.95 -8.09 17.62
CA LEU A 2 -0.27 -7.64 18.31
C LEU A 2 -0.64 -6.18 18.00
N LEU A 3 0.36 -5.33 17.75
CA LEU A 3 0.14 -3.89 17.54
C LEU A 3 -0.04 -3.52 16.06
N LEU A 4 0.71 -4.13 15.16
CA LEU A 4 0.65 -3.85 13.71
C LEU A 4 0.41 -5.15 12.94
N PRO A 5 -0.79 -5.74 13.03
CA PRO A 5 -1.08 -7.02 12.38
C PRO A 5 -0.97 -6.90 10.87
N ASP A 6 -0.38 -7.91 10.23
CA ASP A 6 -0.29 -8.08 8.78
C ASP A 6 0.45 -6.97 8.01
N HIS A 7 1.19 -6.12 8.71
CA HIS A 7 1.95 -5.03 8.09
C HIS A 7 3.12 -5.52 7.24
N PHE A 8 3.75 -6.63 7.65
CA PHE A 8 4.94 -7.21 6.99
C PHE A 8 4.60 -8.42 6.11
N THR A 9 3.33 -8.58 5.74
CA THR A 9 2.92 -9.58 4.73
C THR A 9 3.41 -9.15 3.34
N PRO A 10 3.64 -10.09 2.40
CA PRO A 10 4.05 -9.75 1.04
C PRO A 10 3.07 -8.80 0.33
N GLU A 11 1.78 -8.91 0.64
CA GLU A 11 0.72 -8.07 0.12
C GLU A 11 0.50 -6.77 0.94
N MET A 12 1.22 -6.63 2.06
CA MET A 12 1.15 -5.52 3.03
C MET A 12 -0.29 -5.18 3.43
N ASN A 13 -1.08 -6.22 3.72
CA ASN A 13 -2.52 -6.08 3.97
C ASN A 13 -2.81 -5.12 5.13
N GLY A 14 -2.02 -5.21 6.20
CA GLY A 14 -2.17 -4.32 7.36
C GLY A 14 -1.90 -2.85 7.02
N VAL A 15 -0.84 -2.57 6.28
CA VAL A 15 -0.48 -1.19 5.90
C VAL A 15 -1.48 -0.59 4.92
N ARG A 16 -1.98 -1.37 3.97
CA ARG A 16 -3.01 -0.92 3.03
C ARG A 16 -4.34 -0.66 3.74
N THR A 17 -4.67 -1.51 4.71
CA THR A 17 -5.82 -1.31 5.59
C THR A 17 -5.67 0.00 6.36
N ASP A 18 -4.54 0.20 7.04
CA ASP A 18 -4.31 1.40 7.86
C ASP A 18 -4.18 2.67 7.02
N THR A 19 -3.68 2.58 5.79
CA THR A 19 -3.70 3.69 4.83
C THR A 19 -5.14 4.09 4.49
N GLY A 20 -6.01 3.13 4.14
CA GLY A 20 -7.42 3.44 3.86
C GLY A 20 -8.18 3.98 5.07
N VAL A 21 -7.89 3.47 6.27
CA VAL A 21 -8.44 4.02 7.51
C VAL A 21 -7.98 5.46 7.74
N LEU A 22 -6.69 5.75 7.52
CA LEU A 22 -6.16 7.10 7.67
C LEU A 22 -6.78 8.08 6.65
N GLU A 23 -7.00 7.64 5.41
CA GLU A 23 -7.70 8.42 4.39
C GLU A 23 -9.15 8.73 4.81
N GLU A 24 -9.89 7.74 5.33
CA GLU A 24 -11.27 7.96 5.82
C GLU A 24 -11.30 8.94 7.00
N VAL A 25 -10.40 8.78 7.98
CA VAL A 25 -10.30 9.70 9.12
C VAL A 25 -9.89 11.10 8.66
N LEU A 26 -8.97 11.21 7.71
CA LEU A 26 -8.53 12.49 7.14
C LEU A 26 -9.67 13.20 6.40
N GLN A 27 -10.48 12.46 5.65
CA GLN A 27 -11.65 12.98 4.96
C GLN A 27 -12.72 13.51 5.93
N GLU A 28 -12.86 12.89 7.10
CA GLU A 28 -13.77 13.34 8.17
C GLU A 28 -13.20 14.49 9.01
N HIS A 29 -11.90 14.79 8.88
CA HIS A 29 -11.23 15.75 9.73
C HIS A 29 -11.63 17.21 9.40
N PRO A 30 -12.09 18.02 10.37
CA PRO A 30 -12.66 19.35 10.11
C PRO A 30 -11.72 20.33 9.40
N SER A 31 -10.43 20.28 9.69
CA SER A 31 -9.43 21.23 9.18
C SER A 31 -8.46 20.62 8.16
N LEU A 32 -8.61 19.35 7.79
CA LEU A 32 -7.65 18.64 6.93
C LEU A 32 -8.31 17.85 5.78
N SER A 33 -9.64 17.82 5.72
CA SER A 33 -10.41 17.10 4.69
C SER A 33 -10.13 17.58 3.26
N ASP A 34 -9.62 18.80 3.10
CA ASP A 34 -9.21 19.39 1.82
C ASP A 34 -7.89 18.81 1.27
N LEU A 35 -7.08 18.16 2.10
CA LEU A 35 -5.77 17.64 1.68
C LEU A 35 -5.88 16.45 0.72
N LEU A 36 -6.86 15.55 0.88
CA LEU A 36 -7.01 14.40 -0.02
C LEU A 36 -7.39 14.81 -1.46
N PRO A 37 -8.37 15.71 -1.69
CA PRO A 37 -8.60 16.30 -3.00
C PRO A 37 -7.34 16.97 -3.57
N LEU A 38 -6.64 17.77 -2.76
CA LEU A 38 -5.42 18.46 -3.18
C LEU A 38 -4.33 17.48 -3.65
N PHE A 39 -4.11 16.39 -2.91
CA PHE A 39 -3.16 15.34 -3.28
C PHE A 39 -3.55 14.70 -4.62
N ARG A 40 -4.84 14.37 -4.79
CA ARG A 40 -5.35 13.76 -6.03
C ARG A 40 -5.17 14.68 -7.23
N GLU A 41 -5.52 15.95 -7.09
CA GLU A 41 -5.39 16.97 -8.17
C GLU A 41 -3.92 17.18 -8.56
N SER A 42 -3.01 17.05 -7.60
CA SER A 42 -1.57 17.17 -7.81
C SER A 42 -0.92 15.88 -8.31
N GLY A 43 -1.68 14.80 -8.50
CA GLY A 43 -1.16 13.48 -8.88
C GLY A 43 -0.36 12.76 -7.78
N PHE A 44 -0.48 13.21 -6.52
CA PHE A 44 0.16 12.60 -5.37
C PHE A 44 -0.70 11.48 -4.78
N GLU A 45 -0.16 10.26 -4.76
CA GLU A 45 -0.79 9.13 -4.11
C GLU A 45 -0.40 9.09 -2.63
N PHE A 46 -1.39 9.28 -1.75
CA PHE A 46 -1.14 9.36 -0.30
C PHE A 46 -0.50 8.10 0.29
N SER A 47 -0.76 6.94 -0.33
CA SER A 47 -0.15 5.65 0.03
C SER A 47 1.38 5.68 0.03
N VAL A 48 2.00 6.55 -0.78
CA VAL A 48 3.47 6.68 -0.89
C VAL A 48 4.09 7.08 0.44
N ILE A 49 3.46 8.00 1.17
CA ILE A 49 3.97 8.47 2.47
C ILE A 49 3.42 7.66 3.64
N SER A 50 2.12 7.34 3.63
CA SER A 50 1.47 6.64 4.74
C SER A 50 2.06 5.24 4.94
N THR A 51 2.44 4.56 3.85
CA THR A 51 3.11 3.26 3.90
C THR A 51 4.41 3.32 4.70
N GLN A 52 5.24 4.35 4.46
CA GLN A 52 6.47 4.56 5.21
C GLN A 52 6.18 4.86 6.69
N TRP A 53 5.18 5.70 6.97
CA TRP A 53 4.80 6.08 8.33
C TRP A 53 4.40 4.86 9.18
N PHE A 54 3.54 3.99 8.64
CA PHE A 54 3.07 2.81 9.36
C PHE A 54 4.12 1.69 9.43
N LEU A 55 4.82 1.37 8.33
CA LEU A 55 5.84 0.32 8.34
C LEU A 55 7.00 0.62 9.29
N LEU A 56 7.40 1.88 9.37
CA LEU A 56 8.54 2.30 10.19
C LEU A 56 8.11 2.94 11.51
N ALA A 57 6.82 2.94 11.84
CA ALA A 57 6.27 3.63 13.00
C ALA A 57 6.90 5.04 13.19
N PHE A 58 6.97 5.83 12.12
CA PHE A 58 7.57 7.17 12.07
C PHE A 58 9.09 7.30 12.26
N LEU A 59 9.86 6.21 12.33
CA LEU A 59 11.31 6.25 12.60
C LEU A 59 12.11 7.20 11.67
N ASN A 60 11.69 7.32 10.40
CA ASN A 60 12.31 8.19 9.39
C ASN A 60 11.37 9.30 8.89
N ALA A 61 10.37 9.67 9.68
CA ALA A 61 9.38 10.69 9.32
C ALA A 61 9.41 11.92 10.22
N LEU A 62 9.91 11.77 11.46
CA LEU A 62 10.00 12.84 12.46
C LEU A 62 11.40 12.89 13.07
N PRO A 63 11.82 14.03 13.64
CA PRO A 63 13.02 14.10 14.47
C PRO A 63 13.00 13.03 15.57
N SER A 64 14.15 12.43 15.86
CA SER A 64 14.26 11.27 16.77
C SER A 64 13.59 11.50 18.11
N GLU A 65 13.75 12.69 18.70
CA GLU A 65 13.09 13.06 19.96
C GLU A 65 11.57 13.00 19.85
N THR A 66 11.00 13.49 18.74
CA THR A 66 9.55 13.45 18.50
C THR A 66 9.08 12.02 18.23
N THR A 67 9.84 11.25 17.47
CA THR A 67 9.57 9.82 17.24
C THR A 67 9.48 9.05 18.55
N LEU A 68 10.42 9.27 19.48
CA LEU A 68 10.41 8.63 20.79
C LEU A 68 9.14 8.98 21.59
N ARG A 69 8.68 10.23 21.55
CA ARG A 69 7.40 10.61 22.18
C ARG A 69 6.19 9.93 21.55
N VAL A 70 6.17 9.79 20.23
CA VAL A 70 5.12 9.03 19.52
C VAL A 70 5.16 7.56 19.95
N TRP A 71 6.35 7.00 20.14
CA TRP A 71 6.53 5.62 20.61
C TRP A 71 6.05 5.42 22.04
N ASP A 72 6.32 6.35 22.96
CA ASP A 72 5.76 6.31 24.32
C ASP A 72 4.23 6.17 24.29
N LEU A 73 3.57 6.93 23.42
CA LEU A 73 2.12 6.87 23.23
C LEU A 73 1.67 5.60 22.50
N PHE A 74 2.42 5.14 21.52
CA PHE A 74 2.13 3.90 20.77
C PHE A 74 2.18 2.67 21.67
N PHE A 75 3.18 2.55 22.54
CA PHE A 75 3.27 1.44 23.47
C PHE A 75 2.24 1.53 24.62
N SER A 76 1.77 2.75 24.95
CA SER A 76 0.79 2.96 26.02
C SER A 76 -0.67 2.83 25.56
N PHE A 77 -0.99 3.36 24.38
CA PHE A 77 -2.35 3.50 23.86
C PHE A 77 -2.60 2.69 22.59
N GLY A 78 -1.59 1.97 22.11
CA GLY A 78 -1.67 1.11 20.94
C GLY A 78 -1.62 1.88 19.61
N PRO A 79 -2.07 1.24 18.52
CA PRO A 79 -1.80 1.68 17.16
C PRO A 79 -2.42 3.02 16.77
N ARG A 80 -3.51 3.43 17.45
CA ARG A 80 -4.14 4.74 17.26
C ARG A 80 -3.19 5.92 17.47
N ALA A 81 -2.11 5.74 18.25
CA ALA A 81 -1.08 6.76 18.39
C ALA A 81 -0.39 7.10 17.06
N LEU A 82 -0.24 6.13 16.16
CA LEU A 82 0.35 6.36 14.84
C LEU A 82 -0.60 7.14 13.91
N PHE A 83 -1.90 6.90 14.02
CA PHE A 83 -2.90 7.70 13.29
C PHE A 83 -2.94 9.14 13.80
N ALA A 84 -2.94 9.32 15.13
CA ALA A 84 -2.85 10.64 15.74
C ALA A 84 -1.55 11.36 15.34
N ALA A 85 -0.42 10.65 15.28
CA ALA A 85 0.83 11.19 14.79
C ALA A 85 0.73 11.62 13.32
N ALA A 86 0.12 10.82 12.46
CA ALA A 86 -0.09 11.15 11.06
C ALA A 86 -0.92 12.43 10.88
N LEU A 87 -2.04 12.55 11.60
CA LEU A 87 -2.87 13.75 11.59
C LEU A 87 -2.12 14.96 12.14
N GLY A 88 -1.38 14.81 13.24
CA GLY A 88 -0.56 15.88 13.80
C GLY A 88 0.52 16.36 12.83
N THR A 89 1.17 15.44 12.10
CA THR A 89 2.14 15.77 11.05
C THR A 89 1.48 16.51 9.89
N LEU A 90 0.32 16.05 9.43
CA LEU A 90 -0.44 16.73 8.38
C LEU A 90 -0.90 18.12 8.83
N GLN A 91 -1.35 18.28 10.07
CA GLN A 91 -1.76 19.56 10.63
C GLN A 91 -0.62 20.57 10.70
N LEU A 92 0.58 20.12 11.07
CA LEU A 92 1.80 20.93 11.05
C LEU A 92 2.13 21.41 9.62
N LEU A 93 2.05 20.49 8.65
CA LEU A 93 2.44 20.76 7.27
C LEU A 93 1.33 21.42 6.43
N ALA A 94 0.09 21.46 6.91
CA ALA A 94 -1.07 21.89 6.13
C ALA A 94 -0.89 23.24 5.43
N PRO A 95 -0.29 24.29 6.05
CA PRO A 95 -0.04 25.55 5.35
C PRO A 95 0.87 25.38 4.12
N THR A 96 1.95 24.61 4.25
CA THR A 96 2.89 24.35 3.15
C THR A 96 2.28 23.46 2.08
N LEU A 97 1.53 22.43 2.49
CA LEU A 97 0.85 21.53 1.55
C LEU A 97 -0.19 22.25 0.71
N ARG A 98 -0.94 23.20 1.30
CA ARG A 98 -1.91 24.02 0.58
C ARG A 98 -1.28 25.02 -0.39
N ALA A 99 -0.03 25.43 -0.12
CA ALA A 99 0.73 26.30 -0.99
C ALA A 99 1.53 25.55 -2.06
N ALA A 100 1.59 24.21 -1.97
CA ALA A 100 2.40 23.39 -2.85
C ALA A 100 1.80 23.33 -4.26
N ASP A 101 2.65 23.48 -5.26
CA ASP A 101 2.29 23.35 -6.68
C ASP A 101 2.82 22.03 -7.23
N GLY A 102 1.94 21.02 -7.22
CA GLY A 102 2.19 19.71 -7.81
C GLY A 102 2.90 18.69 -6.90
N PHE A 103 3.09 17.50 -7.47
CA PHE A 103 3.60 16.30 -6.78
C PHE A 103 4.90 16.53 -6.02
N GLU A 104 5.91 17.15 -6.64
CA GLU A 104 7.26 17.26 -6.08
C GLU A 104 7.26 18.06 -4.78
N GLN A 105 6.59 19.22 -4.75
CA GLN A 105 6.54 20.07 -3.57
C GLN A 105 5.79 19.41 -2.41
N ILE A 106 4.70 18.70 -2.70
CA ILE A 106 3.96 17.90 -1.70
C ILE A 106 4.86 16.79 -1.15
N TYR A 107 5.50 16.02 -2.02
CA TYR A 107 6.39 14.93 -1.62
C TYR A 107 7.55 15.43 -0.75
N MET A 108 8.21 16.52 -1.15
CA MET A 108 9.32 17.10 -0.38
C MET A 108 8.86 17.65 0.97
N SER A 109 7.69 18.31 1.03
CA SER A 109 7.11 18.80 2.28
C SER A 109 6.82 17.68 3.27
N LEU A 110 6.29 16.55 2.78
CA LEU A 110 6.00 15.38 3.60
C LEU A 110 7.25 14.58 3.99
N LYS A 111 8.32 14.65 3.18
CA LYS A 111 9.57 13.93 3.42
C LYS A 111 10.49 14.64 4.41
N ASP A 112 10.50 15.97 4.39
CA ASP A 112 11.40 16.78 5.22
C ASP A 112 10.64 17.53 6.33
N VAL A 113 9.96 16.78 7.19
CA VAL A 113 9.36 17.35 8.42
C VAL A 113 10.43 17.95 9.34
N HIS A 114 11.69 17.50 9.21
CA HIS A 114 12.81 18.02 9.99
C HIS A 114 13.07 19.51 9.73
N ALA A 115 12.78 20.00 8.52
CA ALA A 115 12.88 21.42 8.18
C ALA A 115 11.91 22.31 8.98
N ALA A 116 10.83 21.77 9.54
CA ALA A 116 9.81 22.53 10.26
C ALA A 116 10.22 22.97 11.69
N SER A 117 11.48 22.72 12.12
CA SER A 117 11.96 23.06 13.48
C SER A 117 11.02 22.55 14.58
N LEU A 118 10.64 21.27 14.49
CA LEU A 118 9.60 20.68 15.32
C LEU A 118 10.05 20.52 16.77
N ASN A 119 9.32 21.15 17.71
CA ASN A 119 9.45 20.88 19.14
C ASN A 119 8.61 19.65 19.52
N SER A 120 9.25 18.65 20.12
CA SER A 120 8.65 17.36 20.48
C SER A 120 7.44 17.51 21.43
N ASP A 121 7.57 18.34 22.47
CA ASP A 121 6.52 18.55 23.47
C ASP A 121 5.33 19.30 22.89
N VAL A 122 5.56 20.29 22.01
CA VAL A 122 4.49 21.00 21.30
C VAL A 122 3.76 20.05 20.36
N PHE A 123 4.50 19.20 19.62
CA PHE A 123 3.89 18.21 18.74
C PHE A 123 2.99 17.25 19.50
N VAL A 124 3.44 16.73 20.65
CA VAL A 124 2.62 15.86 21.51
C VAL A 124 1.34 16.56 21.95
N ARG A 125 1.40 17.86 22.30
CA ARG A 125 0.20 18.62 22.69
C ARG A 125 -0.83 18.73 21.55
N TRP A 126 -0.37 18.82 20.30
CA TRP A 126 -1.27 18.79 19.13
C TRP A 126 -1.79 17.39 18.81
N LEU A 127 -0.99 16.36 19.06
CA LEU A 127 -1.36 14.97 18.82
C LEU A 127 -2.39 14.45 19.83
N LEU A 128 -2.34 14.89 21.09
CA LEU A 128 -3.19 14.38 22.16
C LEU A 128 -4.71 14.54 21.91
N PRO A 129 -5.22 15.66 21.37
CA PRO A 129 -6.60 15.77 20.91
C PRO A 129 -6.97 14.71 19.87
N GLU A 130 -6.16 14.53 18.83
CA GLU A 130 -6.38 13.51 17.79
C GLU A 130 -6.45 12.09 18.37
N LEU A 131 -5.57 11.80 19.33
CA LEU A 131 -5.55 10.52 20.04
C LEU A 131 -6.84 10.27 20.85
N ARG A 132 -7.53 11.32 21.31
CA ARG A 132 -8.79 11.20 22.04
C ARG A 132 -9.97 10.95 21.10
N GLU A 133 -9.98 11.62 19.95
CA GLU A 133 -11.04 11.48 18.92
C GLU A 133 -11.00 10.11 18.22
N ILE A 134 -9.80 9.54 18.04
CA ILE A 134 -9.62 8.19 17.53
C ILE A 134 -9.67 7.19 18.70
N ASP A 135 -10.87 6.79 19.09
CA ASP A 135 -11.03 5.71 20.06
C ASP A 135 -10.67 4.32 19.45
N ALA A 136 -10.25 3.39 20.32
CA ALA A 136 -9.83 2.06 19.86
C ALA A 136 -10.98 1.26 19.19
N PRO A 137 -12.23 1.28 19.70
CA PRO A 137 -13.34 0.60 19.04
C PRO A 137 -13.66 1.12 17.64
N ARG A 138 -13.61 2.44 17.39
CA ARG A 138 -13.79 3.03 16.07
C ARG A 138 -12.66 2.62 15.15
N LEU A 139 -11.42 2.70 15.61
CA LEU A 139 -10.26 2.28 14.81
C LEU A 139 -10.41 0.81 14.36
N GLU A 140 -10.79 -0.09 15.26
CA GLU A 140 -10.95 -1.51 14.93
C GLU A 140 -12.13 -1.76 13.97
N ARG A 141 -13.22 -1.01 14.11
CA ARG A 141 -14.34 -1.07 13.15
C ARG A 141 -13.90 -0.62 11.76
N LEU A 142 -13.17 0.49 11.65
CA LEU A 142 -12.66 0.99 10.37
C LEU A 142 -11.68 -0.01 9.75
N ARG A 143 -10.73 -0.53 10.54
CA ARG A 143 -9.80 -1.59 10.09
C ARG A 143 -10.54 -2.81 9.57
N SER A 144 -11.58 -3.28 10.26
CA SER A 144 -12.40 -4.41 9.81
C SER A 144 -13.11 -4.15 8.47
N VAL A 145 -13.52 -2.91 8.19
CA VAL A 145 -14.12 -2.53 6.89
C VAL A 145 -13.06 -2.51 5.80
N HIS A 146 -11.95 -1.79 6.01
CA HIS A 146 -10.88 -1.64 5.04
C HIS A 146 -10.15 -2.95 4.74
N LEU A 147 -9.91 -3.79 5.75
CA LEU A 147 -9.28 -5.09 5.57
C LEU A 147 -10.10 -5.97 4.63
N ARG A 148 -11.44 -5.98 4.79
CA ARG A 148 -12.32 -6.73 3.88
C ARG A 148 -12.24 -6.21 2.45
N ALA A 149 -12.08 -4.90 2.24
CA ALA A 149 -11.90 -4.34 0.91
C ALA A 149 -10.54 -4.76 0.30
N VAL A 150 -9.46 -4.65 1.07
CA VAL A 150 -8.10 -5.05 0.67
C VAL A 150 -8.04 -6.53 0.29
N LEU A 151 -8.63 -7.42 1.09
CA LEU A 151 -8.64 -8.86 0.82
C LEU A 151 -9.41 -9.20 -0.46
N ARG A 152 -10.58 -8.58 -0.68
CA ARG A 152 -11.33 -8.74 -1.94
C ARG A 152 -10.53 -8.29 -3.15
N GLU A 153 -9.83 -7.17 -3.04
CA GLU A 153 -8.98 -6.67 -4.12
C GLU A 153 -7.82 -7.65 -4.42
N ASN A 154 -7.21 -8.24 -3.40
CA ASN A 154 -6.16 -9.24 -3.57
C ASN A 154 -6.68 -10.50 -4.27
N GLU A 155 -7.83 -11.03 -3.85
CA GLU A 155 -8.46 -12.19 -4.48
C GLU A 155 -8.73 -11.93 -5.96
N GLN A 156 -9.22 -10.74 -6.31
CA GLN A 156 -9.44 -10.34 -7.71
C GLN A 156 -8.13 -10.26 -8.50
N ARG A 157 -7.10 -9.63 -7.93
CA ARG A 157 -5.77 -9.52 -8.55
C ARG A 157 -5.14 -10.90 -8.76
N GLU A 158 -5.27 -11.80 -7.80
CA GLU A 158 -4.79 -13.18 -7.92
C GLU A 158 -5.57 -13.98 -8.95
N ALA A 159 -6.89 -13.91 -8.95
CA ALA A 159 -7.74 -14.58 -9.94
C ALA A 159 -7.40 -14.12 -11.36
N ALA A 160 -7.20 -12.81 -11.56
CA ALA A 160 -6.78 -12.25 -12.84
C ALA A 160 -5.39 -12.77 -13.27
N ARG A 161 -4.42 -12.83 -12.35
CA ARG A 161 -3.08 -13.40 -12.61
C ARG A 161 -3.16 -14.88 -13.00
N ARG A 162 -3.95 -15.69 -12.27
CA ARG A 162 -4.17 -17.12 -12.57
C ARG A 162 -4.83 -17.32 -13.93
N ALA A 163 -5.87 -16.53 -14.26
CA ALA A 163 -6.55 -16.59 -15.54
C ALA A 163 -5.62 -16.20 -16.71
N TYR A 164 -4.79 -15.16 -16.53
CA TYR A 164 -3.79 -14.76 -17.51
C TYR A 164 -2.74 -15.87 -17.74
N ALA A 165 -2.20 -16.45 -16.67
CA ALA A 165 -1.23 -17.55 -16.75
C ALA A 165 -1.80 -18.79 -17.45
N ALA A 166 -3.05 -19.16 -17.16
CA ALA A 166 -3.74 -20.28 -17.80
C ALA A 166 -3.94 -20.04 -19.31
N LYS A 167 -4.35 -18.82 -19.71
CA LYS A 167 -4.49 -18.42 -21.11
C LYS A 167 -3.16 -18.48 -21.87
N ASP A 168 -2.08 -17.99 -21.25
CA ASP A 168 -0.73 -18.03 -21.85
C ASP A 168 -0.22 -19.48 -22.01
N ALA A 169 -0.40 -20.33 -20.99
CA ALA A 169 -0.04 -21.74 -21.04
C ALA A 169 -0.80 -22.50 -22.15
N ALA A 170 -2.12 -22.26 -22.28
CA ALA A 170 -2.94 -22.85 -23.33
C ALA A 170 -2.50 -22.40 -24.73
N ARG A 171 -2.16 -21.11 -24.91
CA ARG A 171 -1.62 -20.57 -26.16
C ARG A 171 -0.31 -21.25 -26.55
N LYS A 172 0.63 -21.40 -25.61
CA LYS A 172 1.92 -22.07 -25.84
C LYS A 172 1.73 -23.55 -26.20
N GLN A 173 0.86 -24.27 -25.49
CA GLN A 173 0.53 -25.67 -25.82
C GLN A 173 -0.12 -25.81 -27.20
N GLY A 174 -1.04 -24.90 -27.57
CA GLY A 174 -1.66 -24.88 -28.89
C GLY A 174 -0.64 -24.67 -30.02
N GLN A 175 0.29 -23.72 -29.84
CA GLN A 175 1.38 -23.47 -30.79
C GLN A 175 2.33 -24.67 -30.91
N GLN A 176 2.65 -25.33 -29.79
CA GLN A 176 3.55 -26.49 -29.78
C GLN A 176 2.89 -27.74 -30.37
N ARG A 177 1.58 -27.94 -30.15
CA ARG A 177 0.77 -28.97 -30.82
C ARG A 177 0.69 -28.72 -32.32
N SER A 178 0.44 -27.48 -32.75
CA SER A 178 0.41 -27.11 -34.17
C SER A 178 1.76 -27.33 -34.85
N LYS A 179 2.88 -26.90 -34.24
CA LYS A 179 4.25 -27.19 -34.74
C LYS A 179 4.55 -28.69 -34.82
N ARG A 180 4.09 -29.49 -33.84
CA ARG A 180 4.22 -30.96 -33.87
C ARG A 180 3.36 -31.61 -34.97
N ALA A 181 2.14 -31.11 -35.19
CA ALA A 181 1.27 -31.61 -36.24
C ALA A 181 1.84 -31.32 -37.64
N LEU A 182 2.37 -30.10 -37.84
CA LEU A 182 3.06 -29.71 -39.08
C LEU A 182 4.30 -30.57 -39.36
N THR A 183 5.14 -30.84 -38.35
CA THR A 183 6.31 -31.72 -38.51
C THR A 183 5.95 -33.19 -38.77
N LEU A 184 4.82 -33.67 -38.27
CA LEU A 184 4.30 -35.01 -38.59
C LEU A 184 3.70 -35.10 -40.01
N GLN A 185 3.09 -34.02 -40.51
CA GLN A 185 2.59 -33.93 -41.89
C GLN A 185 3.69 -33.77 -42.94
N GLU A 186 4.84 -33.20 -42.60
CA GLU A 186 5.99 -33.11 -43.54
C GLU A 186 6.80 -34.42 -43.66
N HIS A 187 6.62 -35.37 -42.74
CA HIS A 187 7.26 -36.70 -42.78
C HIS A 187 6.32 -37.92 -42.90
N PRO A 188 5.28 -37.97 -43.76
CA PRO A 188 4.39 -39.13 -43.82
C PRO A 188 5.06 -40.39 -44.40
N THR A 189 6.09 -40.22 -45.25
CA THR A 189 6.66 -41.30 -46.06
C THR A 189 7.98 -41.87 -45.52
N SER A 190 8.61 -41.28 -44.50
CA SER A 190 9.95 -41.71 -44.06
C SER A 190 9.98 -43.01 -43.22
N TRP A 191 8.88 -43.33 -42.52
CA TRP A 191 8.68 -44.63 -41.88
C TRP A 191 8.36 -45.68 -42.94
N ILE A 192 7.33 -45.45 -43.76
CA ILE A 192 6.90 -46.44 -44.77
C ILE A 192 8.09 -46.78 -45.71
N ALA A 193 8.89 -45.78 -46.10
CA ALA A 193 10.10 -45.99 -46.89
C ALA A 193 11.27 -46.65 -46.11
N ARG A 194 11.23 -46.72 -44.77
CA ARG A 194 12.20 -47.45 -43.93
C ARG A 194 11.77 -48.89 -43.68
N VAL A 195 10.47 -49.14 -43.50
CA VAL A 195 9.92 -50.49 -43.29
C VAL A 195 9.89 -51.29 -44.60
N VAL A 196 9.58 -50.66 -45.74
CA VAL A 196 9.68 -51.30 -47.06
C VAL A 196 11.14 -51.59 -47.47
N ARG A 197 12.12 -50.90 -46.86
CA ARG A 197 13.56 -51.18 -47.05
C ARG A 197 14.16 -52.18 -46.05
N GLY A 198 13.37 -52.67 -45.09
CA GLY A 198 13.84 -53.56 -44.01
C GLY A 198 13.12 -54.90 -43.89
N ALA A 199 12.19 -55.24 -44.81
CA ALA A 199 11.65 -56.59 -44.94
C ALA A 199 12.56 -57.42 -45.86
N LEU A 200 13.63 -57.98 -45.27
CA LEU A 200 14.36 -59.16 -45.73
C LEU A 200 14.21 -60.24 -44.66
#